data_AF-A0A9W9ZJM3-F1
#
_entry.id   AF-A0A9W9ZJM3-F1
#
_cell.length_a   1.000
_cell.length_b   1.000
_cell.length_c   1.000
_cell.angle_alpha   90.00
_cell.angle_beta   90.00
_cell.angle_gamma   90.00
#
_symmetry.space_group_name_H-M   'P 1'
#
loop_
_entity.id
_entity.type
_entity.pdbx_description
1 polymer ?
#
loop_
_entity_poly.entity_id
_entity_poly.type
_entity_poly.pdbx_seq_one_letter_code
_entity_poly.pdbx_strand_id
1 'polypeptide(L)'
;MWRGSVTRYRGVLLGVILGLGLAGLLVVLKDEGVHMKQQPIMSYNADEPHPQNDLYKAYGHVNTIVFFIGYPRSRHSLLGSLLDAHPHMIVSDETMAFGRWRSGYQNKWKNSAIYTYYDTMFRASQRSVIGDKSGAFTAGAMLKDDAIDAIHFLQQAAGAKVKFVHVVRNPFDNIATMVLEHRNVKGRSGAHEVKV
;
A
#
# COMPACT_ATOMS: atom_id res chain seq x y z
N MET A 1 56.16 -40.26 40.28
CA MET A 1 54.91 -39.76 40.92
C MET A 1 54.36 -38.65 40.03
N TRP A 2 53.41 -38.98 39.16
CA TRP A 2 52.92 -38.14 38.05
C TRP A 2 51.54 -37.58 38.45
N ARG A 3 51.44 -36.27 38.73
CA ARG A 3 50.15 -35.58 38.92
C ARG A 3 50.32 -34.09 38.67
N GLY A 4 49.66 -33.59 37.64
CA GLY A 4 49.37 -32.16 37.49
C GLY A 4 49.73 -31.59 36.12
N SER A 5 48.86 -31.78 35.11
CA SER A 5 48.57 -30.77 34.08
C SER A 5 47.47 -31.23 33.10
N VAL A 6 46.32 -31.70 33.61
CA VAL A 6 45.19 -32.13 32.73
C VAL A 6 43.96 -31.24 32.87
N THR A 7 43.85 -30.48 33.97
CA THR A 7 42.68 -29.66 34.28
C THR A 7 42.65 -28.30 33.56
N ARG A 8 43.81 -27.70 33.26
CA ARG A 8 43.88 -26.35 32.65
C ARG A 8 43.55 -26.36 31.15
N TYR A 9 43.93 -27.42 30.43
CA TYR A 9 43.63 -27.53 28.99
C TYR A 9 42.15 -27.76 28.69
N ARG A 10 41.44 -28.50 29.55
CA ARG A 10 40.02 -28.82 29.33
C ARG A 10 39.12 -27.58 29.44
N GLY A 11 39.43 -26.66 30.36
CA GLY A 11 38.68 -25.40 30.50
C GLY A 11 38.86 -24.46 29.32
N VAL A 12 40.09 -24.36 28.79
CA VAL A 12 40.39 -23.52 27.60
C VAL A 12 39.74 -24.12 26.35
N LEU A 13 39.82 -25.45 26.17
CA LEU A 13 39.19 -26.11 25.02
C LEU A 13 37.66 -26.00 25.05
N LEU A 14 37.03 -26.15 26.22
CA LEU A 14 35.59 -25.95 26.40
C LEU A 14 35.16 -24.51 26.14
N GLY A 15 35.95 -23.52 26.58
CA GLY A 15 35.68 -22.10 26.32
C GLY A 15 35.77 -21.73 24.84
N VAL A 16 36.74 -22.28 24.10
CA VAL A 16 36.88 -22.05 22.65
C VAL A 16 35.73 -22.69 21.86
N ILE A 17 35.28 -23.89 22.25
CA ILE A 17 34.14 -24.57 21.60
C ILE A 17 32.83 -23.82 21.85
N LEU A 18 32.58 -23.37 23.08
CA LEU A 18 31.39 -22.57 23.41
C LEU A 18 31.41 -21.20 22.72
N GLY A 19 32.59 -20.54 22.64
CA GLY A 19 32.76 -19.25 21.97
C GLY A 19 32.54 -19.33 20.45
N LEU A 20 33.09 -20.35 19.79
CA LEU A 20 32.86 -20.57 18.37
C LEU A 20 31.41 -20.98 18.07
N GLY A 21 30.77 -21.76 18.95
CA GLY A 21 29.35 -22.10 18.83
C GLY A 21 28.44 -20.88 18.93
N LEU A 22 28.69 -19.98 19.88
CA LEU A 22 27.92 -18.73 20.01
C LEU A 22 28.17 -17.74 18.87
N ALA A 23 29.41 -17.64 18.38
CA ALA A 23 29.73 -16.81 17.21
C ALA A 23 29.08 -17.37 15.94
N GLY A 24 29.10 -18.69 15.74
CA GLY A 24 28.39 -19.34 14.64
C GLY A 24 26.88 -19.15 14.72
N LEU A 25 26.29 -19.28 15.92
CA LEU A 25 24.86 -19.04 16.15
C LEU A 25 24.48 -17.57 15.90
N LEU A 26 25.32 -16.62 16.29
CA LEU A 26 25.12 -15.19 16.03
C LEU A 26 25.26 -14.84 14.54
N VAL A 27 26.19 -15.48 13.81
CA VAL A 27 26.30 -15.32 12.36
C VAL A 27 25.08 -15.90 11.66
N VAL A 28 24.61 -17.08 12.06
CA VAL A 28 23.38 -17.69 11.51
C VAL A 28 22.14 -16.84 11.81
N LEU A 29 21.98 -16.33 13.03
CA LEU A 29 20.86 -15.46 13.39
C LEU A 29 20.91 -14.08 12.70
N LYS A 30 22.11 -13.59 12.36
CA LYS A 30 22.28 -12.33 11.62
C LYS A 30 22.05 -12.50 10.12
N ASP A 31 22.31 -13.69 9.59
CA ASP A 31 22.05 -14.05 8.18
C ASP A 31 20.55 -14.34 7.93
N GLU A 32 19.82 -14.85 8.93
CA GLU A 32 18.35 -14.98 8.87
C GLU A 32 17.62 -13.62 8.80
N GLY A 33 18.27 -12.53 9.23
CA GLY A 33 17.76 -11.16 9.05
C GLY A 33 17.98 -10.58 7.65
N VAL A 34 18.87 -11.18 6.84
CA VAL A 34 19.22 -10.70 5.48
C VAL A 34 18.68 -11.63 4.39
N HIS A 35 18.39 -12.89 4.73
CA HIS A 35 17.66 -13.80 3.87
C HIS A 35 16.17 -13.81 4.22
N MET A 36 15.45 -12.80 3.72
CA MET A 36 14.05 -13.03 3.32
C MET A 36 14.06 -14.18 2.31
N LYS A 37 13.91 -15.42 2.79
CA LYS A 37 13.48 -16.52 1.95
C LYS A 37 12.24 -16.00 1.25
N GLN A 38 12.34 -15.82 -0.07
CA GLN A 38 11.19 -15.79 -0.93
C GLN A 38 10.45 -17.09 -0.60
N GLN A 39 9.43 -17.00 0.25
CA GLN A 39 8.47 -18.09 0.35
C GLN A 39 8.01 -18.30 -1.08
N PRO A 40 7.98 -19.55 -1.58
CA PRO A 40 7.37 -19.79 -2.87
C PRO A 40 5.99 -19.16 -2.78
N ILE A 41 5.71 -18.24 -3.69
CA ILE A 41 4.36 -17.75 -3.91
C ILE A 41 3.52 -19.02 -3.89
N MET A 42 2.60 -19.14 -2.92
CA MET A 42 1.65 -20.25 -2.92
C MET A 42 1.05 -20.23 -4.32
N SER A 43 1.47 -21.17 -5.15
CA SER A 43 1.08 -21.23 -6.55
C SER A 43 -0.41 -21.45 -6.50
N TYR A 44 -1.13 -20.37 -6.74
CA TYR A 44 -2.56 -20.42 -6.86
C TYR A 44 -2.85 -21.37 -8.03
N ASN A 45 -3.39 -22.53 -7.72
CA ASN A 45 -3.82 -23.49 -8.72
C ASN A 45 -5.06 -22.91 -9.38
N ALA A 46 -4.92 -22.52 -10.65
CA ALA A 46 -5.99 -21.96 -11.47
C ALA A 46 -7.15 -22.94 -11.75
N ASP A 47 -7.03 -24.18 -11.25
CA ASP A 47 -7.87 -25.32 -11.57
C ASP A 47 -9.02 -25.57 -10.57
N GLU A 48 -9.07 -24.83 -9.44
CA GLU A 48 -10.25 -24.85 -8.57
C GLU A 48 -11.29 -23.80 -9.03
N PRO A 49 -12.52 -24.21 -9.40
CA PRO A 49 -13.52 -23.30 -9.96
C PRO A 49 -14.23 -22.54 -8.82
N HIS A 50 -13.72 -21.37 -8.47
CA HIS A 50 -14.44 -20.37 -7.68
C HIS A 50 -14.96 -19.24 -8.59
N PRO A 51 -16.23 -18.82 -8.50
CA PRO A 51 -16.77 -17.69 -9.29
C PRO A 51 -15.98 -16.37 -9.10
N GLN A 52 -15.32 -16.21 -7.95
CA GLN A 52 -14.42 -15.11 -7.64
C GLN A 52 -13.14 -15.10 -8.50
N ASN A 53 -12.68 -16.27 -8.97
CA ASN A 53 -11.41 -16.42 -9.68
C ASN A 53 -11.42 -15.70 -11.03
N ASP A 54 -12.54 -15.76 -11.76
CA ASP A 54 -12.66 -15.09 -13.05
C ASP A 54 -12.76 -13.56 -12.90
N LEU A 55 -13.29 -13.08 -11.76
CA LEU A 55 -13.37 -11.66 -11.44
C LEU A 55 -11.97 -11.06 -11.21
N TYR A 56 -11.08 -11.78 -10.53
CA TYR A 56 -9.69 -11.34 -10.32
C TYR A 56 -8.80 -11.58 -11.54
N LYS A 57 -9.07 -12.61 -12.35
CA LYS A 57 -8.44 -12.77 -13.68
C LYS A 57 -8.72 -11.57 -14.60
N ALA A 58 -9.90 -10.95 -14.49
CA ALA A 58 -10.20 -9.72 -15.23
C ALA A 58 -9.27 -8.55 -14.87
N TYR A 59 -8.53 -8.62 -13.76
CA TYR A 59 -7.49 -7.65 -13.40
C TYR A 59 -6.07 -8.15 -13.71
N GLY A 60 -5.91 -9.35 -14.25
CA GLY A 60 -4.59 -9.90 -14.62
C GLY A 60 -3.89 -9.13 -15.75
N HIS A 61 -4.61 -8.30 -16.50
CA HIS A 61 -4.07 -7.43 -17.54
C HIS A 61 -3.82 -5.98 -17.08
N VAL A 62 -4.03 -5.68 -15.79
CA VAL A 62 -3.75 -4.34 -15.24
C VAL A 62 -2.25 -4.17 -15.09
N ASN A 63 -1.66 -3.36 -15.97
CA ASN A 63 -0.24 -3.11 -15.93
C ASN A 63 0.12 -1.94 -14.99
N THR A 64 -0.85 -1.09 -14.65
CA THR A 64 -0.62 0.14 -13.88
C THR A 64 -1.82 0.46 -13.00
N ILE A 65 -1.54 0.72 -11.72
CA ILE A 65 -2.48 1.22 -10.73
C ILE A 65 -2.17 2.71 -10.51
N VAL A 66 -3.19 3.56 -10.60
CA VAL A 66 -3.04 5.00 -10.40
C VAL A 66 -3.73 5.45 -9.12
N PHE A 67 -3.01 6.15 -8.25
CA PHE A 67 -3.60 6.86 -7.12
C PHE A 67 -3.49 8.36 -7.30
N PHE A 68 -4.59 9.07 -7.12
CA PHE A 68 -4.50 10.51 -6.97
C PHE A 68 -3.90 10.83 -5.60
N ILE A 69 -3.06 11.86 -5.56
CA ILE A 69 -2.45 12.37 -4.33
C ILE A 69 -2.50 13.90 -4.34
N GLY A 70 -2.64 14.49 -3.15
CA GLY A 70 -2.54 15.92 -2.95
C GLY A 70 -3.77 16.53 -2.29
N TYR A 71 -3.93 17.83 -2.45
CA TYR A 71 -4.86 18.62 -1.66
C TYR A 71 -6.31 18.58 -2.20
N PRO A 72 -7.33 18.69 -1.33
CA PRO A 72 -8.71 18.91 -1.76
C PRO A 72 -8.84 20.15 -2.65
N ARG A 73 -9.89 20.17 -3.49
CA ARG A 73 -10.29 21.33 -4.33
C ARG A 73 -9.27 21.76 -5.40
N SER A 74 -8.26 20.92 -5.65
CA SER A 74 -7.24 21.07 -6.70
C SER A 74 -7.72 20.67 -8.11
N ARG A 75 -8.99 20.26 -8.26
CA ARG A 75 -9.62 19.73 -9.49
C ARG A 75 -9.28 18.28 -9.84
N HIS A 76 -8.97 17.46 -8.83
CA HIS A 76 -8.86 16.00 -8.99
C HIS A 76 -10.09 15.37 -9.66
N SER A 77 -11.30 15.85 -9.39
CA SER A 77 -12.52 15.32 -10.04
C SER A 77 -12.54 15.53 -11.56
N LEU A 78 -12.13 16.71 -12.04
CA LEU A 78 -12.11 16.98 -13.49
C LEU A 78 -11.11 16.07 -14.20
N LEU A 79 -9.89 15.97 -13.68
CA LEU A 79 -8.87 15.10 -14.26
C LEU A 79 -9.25 13.62 -14.12
N GLY A 80 -9.83 13.23 -12.98
CA GLY A 80 -10.34 11.88 -12.76
C GLY A 80 -11.37 11.48 -13.81
N SER A 81 -12.38 12.32 -14.06
CA SER A 81 -13.38 12.06 -15.11
C SER A 81 -12.80 12.04 -16.52
N LEU A 82 -11.77 12.86 -16.80
CA LEU A 82 -11.09 12.84 -18.10
C LEU A 82 -10.29 11.54 -18.31
N LEU A 83 -9.62 11.07 -17.26
CA LEU A 83 -8.90 9.80 -17.29
C LEU A 83 -9.86 8.60 -17.39
N ASP A 84 -10.98 8.66 -16.69
CA ASP A 84 -12.04 7.63 -16.73
C ASP A 84 -12.76 7.56 -18.08
N ALA A 85 -12.78 8.65 -18.85
CA ALA A 85 -13.31 8.68 -20.21
C ALA A 85 -12.44 7.93 -21.23
N HIS A 86 -11.24 7.47 -20.84
CA HIS A 86 -10.32 6.79 -21.74
C HIS A 86 -10.69 5.29 -21.87
N PRO A 87 -10.70 4.71 -23.09
CA PRO A 87 -11.18 3.33 -23.33
C PRO A 87 -10.36 2.22 -22.64
N HIS A 88 -9.18 2.55 -22.12
CA HIS A 88 -8.28 1.62 -21.43
C HIS A 88 -7.95 2.05 -19.99
N MET A 89 -8.72 2.97 -19.41
CA MET A 89 -8.48 3.43 -18.04
C MET A 89 -9.81 3.73 -17.34
N ILE A 90 -9.96 3.24 -16.12
CA ILE A 90 -11.05 3.60 -15.22
C ILE A 90 -10.48 4.11 -13.91
N VAL A 91 -11.12 5.15 -13.40
CA VAL A 91 -10.74 5.83 -12.16
C VAL A 91 -11.97 5.87 -11.25
N SER A 92 -11.90 5.16 -10.14
CA SER A 92 -12.92 5.17 -9.11
C SER A 92 -12.98 6.52 -8.40
N ASP A 93 -14.20 6.88 -7.98
CA ASP A 93 -14.47 8.09 -7.25
C ASP A 93 -14.41 7.85 -5.73
N GLU A 94 -13.38 8.41 -5.09
CA GLU A 94 -13.28 8.57 -3.63
C GLU A 94 -13.40 7.30 -2.77
N THR A 95 -12.88 6.17 -3.27
CA THR A 95 -13.03 4.86 -2.60
C THR A 95 -12.09 4.66 -1.42
N MET A 96 -11.02 5.45 -1.35
CA MET A 96 -9.93 5.33 -0.38
C MET A 96 -9.22 3.97 -0.49
N ALA A 97 -9.09 3.46 -1.71
CA ALA A 97 -8.58 2.12 -1.99
C ALA A 97 -7.18 1.89 -1.40
N PHE A 98 -6.30 2.89 -1.51
CA PHE A 98 -4.96 2.79 -0.94
C PHE A 98 -4.98 2.72 0.61
N GLY A 99 -5.81 3.53 1.26
CA GLY A 99 -5.94 3.51 2.71
C GLY A 99 -6.51 2.19 3.23
N ARG A 100 -7.50 1.63 2.53
CA ARG A 100 -8.11 0.32 2.85
C ARG A 100 -7.13 -0.82 2.64
N TRP A 101 -6.42 -0.83 1.51
CA TRP A 101 -5.35 -1.77 1.23
C TRP A 101 -4.29 -1.75 2.33
N ARG A 102 -3.78 -0.56 2.66
CA ARG A 102 -2.76 -0.35 3.69
C ARG A 102 -3.22 -0.87 5.06
N SER A 103 -4.48 -0.61 5.43
CA SER A 103 -5.02 -1.13 6.68
C SER A 103 -5.21 -2.67 6.68
N GLY A 104 -5.40 -3.27 5.51
CA GLY A 104 -5.69 -4.70 5.37
C GLY A 104 -4.43 -5.58 5.29
N TYR A 105 -3.36 -5.11 4.65
CA TYR A 105 -2.17 -5.95 4.40
C TYR A 105 -1.32 -6.22 5.65
N GLN A 106 -1.47 -5.41 6.70
CA GLN A 106 -0.78 -5.60 7.98
C GLN A 106 -1.29 -6.84 8.75
N ASN A 107 -2.43 -7.43 8.34
CA ASN A 107 -3.02 -8.60 8.99
C ASN A 107 -2.42 -9.93 8.46
N LYS A 108 -2.45 -11.00 9.28
CA LYS A 108 -1.91 -12.35 8.97
C LYS A 108 -2.44 -13.00 7.68
N TRP A 109 -3.45 -12.42 7.04
CA TRP A 109 -4.11 -12.93 5.83
C TRP A 109 -3.79 -12.04 4.63
N LYS A 110 -2.50 -11.95 4.27
CA LYS A 110 -2.00 -11.13 3.15
C LYS A 110 -2.73 -11.36 1.83
N ASN A 111 -3.21 -12.59 1.59
CA ASN A 111 -4.02 -12.93 0.41
C ASN A 111 -5.44 -12.34 0.45
N SER A 112 -6.01 -12.13 1.64
CA SER A 112 -7.33 -11.48 1.77
C SER A 112 -7.26 -9.99 1.41
N ALA A 113 -6.12 -9.34 1.70
CA ALA A 113 -5.95 -7.92 1.42
C ALA A 113 -6.02 -7.60 -0.08
N ILE A 114 -5.50 -8.48 -0.96
CA ILE A 114 -5.50 -8.22 -2.42
C ILE A 114 -6.90 -8.39 -2.99
N TYR A 115 -7.66 -9.35 -2.47
CA TYR A 115 -9.08 -9.50 -2.81
C TYR A 115 -9.92 -8.35 -2.28
N THR A 116 -9.61 -7.84 -1.09
CA THR A 116 -10.27 -6.65 -0.53
C THR A 116 -9.98 -5.40 -1.36
N TYR A 117 -8.76 -5.28 -1.88
CA TYR A 117 -8.38 -4.21 -2.80
C TYR A 117 -9.18 -4.31 -4.11
N TYR A 118 -9.16 -5.46 -4.78
CA TYR A 118 -9.91 -5.67 -6.01
C TYR A 118 -11.42 -5.56 -5.81
N ASP A 119 -11.96 -6.03 -4.68
CA ASP A 119 -13.38 -5.85 -4.32
C ASP A 119 -13.72 -4.36 -4.14
N THR A 120 -12.89 -3.62 -3.40
CA THR A 120 -13.07 -2.16 -3.24
C THR A 120 -13.10 -1.47 -4.60
N MET A 121 -12.19 -1.85 -5.49
CA MET A 121 -12.11 -1.30 -6.84
C MET A 121 -13.29 -1.70 -7.72
N PHE A 122 -13.67 -2.98 -7.71
CA PHE A 122 -14.79 -3.52 -8.49
C PHE A 122 -16.12 -2.92 -8.05
N ARG A 123 -16.37 -2.84 -6.73
CA ARG A 123 -17.59 -2.23 -6.19
C ARG A 123 -17.72 -0.76 -6.58
N ALA A 124 -16.60 -0.08 -6.78
CA ALA A 124 -16.58 1.30 -7.22
C ALA A 124 -16.59 1.47 -8.75
N SER A 125 -16.19 0.44 -9.51
CA SER A 125 -16.14 0.47 -10.98
C SER A 125 -17.29 -0.35 -11.57
N GLN A 126 -18.28 0.31 -12.19
CA GLN A 126 -19.34 -0.41 -12.93
C GLN A 126 -18.80 -1.13 -14.20
N ARG A 127 -17.58 -0.83 -14.65
CA ARG A 127 -16.82 -1.44 -15.76
C ARG A 127 -15.32 -1.49 -15.39
N SER A 128 -14.54 -2.44 -15.92
CA SER A 128 -13.26 -2.93 -15.35
C SER A 128 -11.97 -2.10 -15.61
N VAL A 129 -11.18 -1.83 -14.54
CA VAL A 129 -9.70 -1.51 -14.43
C VAL A 129 -9.23 -0.03 -14.32
N ILE A 130 -8.35 0.41 -13.40
CA ILE A 130 -8.31 0.55 -11.92
C ILE A 130 -7.44 1.80 -11.61
N GLY A 131 -8.02 2.76 -10.91
CA GLY A 131 -7.31 3.86 -10.25
C GLY A 131 -8.25 4.48 -9.22
N ASP A 132 -7.76 5.19 -8.21
CA ASP A 132 -8.60 5.78 -7.16
C ASP A 132 -8.32 7.27 -7.00
N LYS A 133 -9.38 8.08 -7.21
CA LYS A 133 -9.33 9.53 -7.11
C LYS A 133 -9.62 9.99 -5.67
N SER A 134 -8.83 9.51 -4.72
CA SER A 134 -8.90 9.87 -3.29
C SER A 134 -7.73 10.74 -2.84
N GLY A 135 -7.41 11.81 -3.58
CA GLY A 135 -6.20 12.64 -3.42
C GLY A 135 -5.76 12.93 -1.97
N ALA A 136 -6.67 13.48 -1.17
CA ALA A 136 -6.40 13.86 0.21
C ALA A 136 -6.22 12.66 1.15
N PHE A 137 -7.00 11.59 0.94
CA PHE A 137 -6.91 10.39 1.74
C PHE A 137 -5.66 9.58 1.41
N THR A 138 -5.29 9.50 0.13
CA THR A 138 -4.01 8.92 -0.29
C THR A 138 -2.85 9.68 0.33
N ALA A 139 -2.88 11.02 0.28
CA ALA A 139 -1.85 11.84 0.92
C ALA A 139 -1.75 11.56 2.43
N GLY A 140 -2.89 11.47 3.14
CA GLY A 140 -2.92 11.12 4.55
C GLY A 140 -2.41 9.70 4.84
N ALA A 141 -2.71 8.73 3.98
CA ALA A 141 -2.22 7.37 4.10
C ALA A 141 -0.71 7.26 3.83
N MET A 142 -0.17 8.09 2.94
CA MET A 142 1.26 8.16 2.63
C MET A 142 2.13 8.76 3.75
N LEU A 143 1.52 9.44 4.73
CA LEU A 143 2.22 9.95 5.92
C LEU A 143 2.49 8.86 6.98
N LYS A 144 2.09 7.61 6.72
CA LYS A 144 2.30 6.50 7.64
C LYS A 144 3.60 5.79 7.30
N ASP A 145 4.32 5.34 8.33
CA ASP A 145 5.66 4.73 8.20
C ASP A 145 5.65 3.48 7.30
N ASP A 146 4.52 2.77 7.26
CA ASP A 146 4.32 1.54 6.52
C ASP A 146 3.87 1.75 5.07
N ALA A 147 3.65 3.00 4.64
CA ALA A 147 3.05 3.30 3.34
C ALA A 147 3.90 2.82 2.16
N ILE A 148 5.23 2.93 2.24
CA ILE A 148 6.15 2.50 1.18
C ILE A 148 6.13 0.97 1.04
N ASP A 149 6.15 0.26 2.17
CA ASP A 149 6.04 -1.21 2.19
C ASP A 149 4.70 -1.67 1.61
N ALA A 150 3.62 -0.98 1.93
CA ALA A 150 2.29 -1.24 1.37
C ALA A 150 2.26 -1.08 -0.15
N ILE A 151 2.97 -0.08 -0.71
CA ILE A 151 3.08 0.11 -2.16
C ILE A 151 3.87 -1.04 -2.78
N HIS A 152 5.04 -1.36 -2.25
CA HIS A 152 5.87 -2.44 -2.78
C HIS A 152 5.12 -3.77 -2.77
N PHE A 153 4.41 -4.05 -1.68
CA PHE A 153 3.58 -5.23 -1.57
C PHE A 153 2.43 -5.22 -2.58
N LEU A 154 1.78 -4.07 -2.81
CA LEU A 154 0.72 -3.95 -3.82
C LEU A 154 1.26 -4.21 -5.22
N GLN A 155 2.43 -3.66 -5.55
CA GLN A 155 3.08 -3.88 -6.84
C GLN A 155 3.42 -5.35 -7.06
N GLN A 156 3.93 -6.02 -6.03
CA GLN A 156 4.25 -7.44 -6.09
C GLN A 156 2.99 -8.30 -6.20
N ALA A 157 1.95 -8.02 -5.42
CA ALA A 157 0.72 -8.80 -5.37
C ALA A 157 -0.14 -8.62 -6.64
N ALA A 158 -0.21 -7.40 -7.18
CA ALA A 158 -0.98 -7.10 -8.38
C ALA A 158 -0.18 -7.34 -9.67
N GLY A 159 1.15 -7.52 -9.61
CA GLY A 159 2.01 -7.56 -10.80
C GLY A 159 2.00 -6.25 -11.59
N ALA A 160 1.55 -5.15 -10.97
CA ALA A 160 1.28 -3.87 -11.62
C ALA A 160 2.17 -2.76 -11.06
N LYS A 161 2.49 -1.76 -11.89
CA LYS A 161 3.22 -0.57 -11.42
C LYS A 161 2.27 0.39 -10.72
N VAL A 162 2.63 0.87 -9.53
CA VAL A 162 1.87 1.94 -8.85
C VAL A 162 2.40 3.29 -9.31
N LYS A 163 1.51 4.20 -9.71
CA LYS A 163 1.82 5.58 -10.10
C LYS A 163 0.92 6.56 -9.34
N PHE A 164 1.46 7.76 -9.12
CA PHE A 164 0.74 8.83 -8.44
C PHE A 164 0.44 9.99 -9.39
N VAL A 165 -0.78 10.50 -9.33
CA VAL A 165 -1.20 11.71 -10.04
C VAL A 165 -1.40 12.82 -9.01
N HIS A 166 -0.55 13.84 -9.07
CA HIS A 166 -0.66 15.04 -8.24
C HIS A 166 -1.16 16.20 -9.09
N VAL A 167 -2.35 16.71 -8.78
CA VAL A 167 -2.89 17.93 -9.40
C VAL A 167 -2.62 19.10 -8.48
N VAL A 168 -1.95 20.12 -9.04
CA VAL A 168 -1.59 21.34 -8.32
C VAL A 168 -2.41 22.50 -8.88
N ARG A 169 -2.90 23.34 -7.96
CA ARG A 169 -3.56 24.62 -8.23
C ARG A 169 -2.92 25.67 -7.32
N ASN A 170 -3.06 26.94 -7.67
CA ASN A 170 -2.75 28.03 -6.75
C ASN A 170 -3.34 27.73 -5.34
N PRO A 171 -2.53 27.71 -4.28
CA PRO A 171 -3.00 27.36 -2.94
C PRO A 171 -4.07 28.32 -2.41
N PHE A 172 -4.02 29.60 -2.79
CA PHE A 172 -5.04 30.58 -2.39
C PHE A 172 -6.42 30.25 -2.96
N ASP A 173 -6.48 29.73 -4.19
CA ASP A 173 -7.74 29.28 -4.78
C ASP A 173 -8.30 28.06 -4.07
N ASN A 174 -7.44 27.10 -3.70
CA ASN A 174 -7.87 25.90 -2.97
C ASN A 174 -8.46 26.31 -1.62
N ILE A 175 -7.78 27.21 -0.90
CA ILE A 175 -8.25 27.74 0.39
C ILE A 175 -9.57 28.48 0.21
N ALA A 176 -9.65 29.42 -0.75
CA ALA A 176 -10.88 30.16 -1.02
C ALA A 176 -12.05 29.21 -1.33
N THR A 177 -11.80 28.19 -2.15
CA THR A 177 -12.82 27.19 -2.47
C THR A 177 -13.21 26.35 -1.23
N MET A 178 -12.25 25.93 -0.41
CA MET A 178 -12.53 25.20 0.84
C MET A 178 -13.35 26.03 1.82
N VAL A 179 -13.07 27.33 1.92
CA VAL A 179 -13.84 28.27 2.75
C VAL A 179 -15.28 28.40 2.23
N LEU A 180 -15.48 28.56 0.92
CA LEU A 180 -16.81 28.61 0.32
C LEU A 180 -17.59 27.30 0.49
N GLU A 181 -16.91 26.15 0.46
CA GLU A 181 -17.50 24.82 0.66
C GLU A 181 -17.76 24.50 2.14
N HIS A 182 -17.25 25.31 3.07
CA HIS A 182 -17.42 25.09 4.50
C HIS A 182 -18.90 25.19 4.88
N ARG A 183 -19.43 24.20 5.62
CA ARG A 183 -20.86 24.07 5.94
C ARG A 183 -21.45 25.36 6.56
N ASN A 184 -20.69 26.00 7.43
CA ASN A 184 -21.09 27.26 8.09
C ASN A 184 -21.18 28.46 7.14
N VAL A 185 -20.45 28.43 6.01
CA VAL A 185 -20.48 29.48 4.99
C VAL A 185 -21.63 29.21 4.01
N LYS A 186 -21.80 27.96 3.56
CA LYS A 186 -22.94 27.55 2.73
C LYS A 186 -24.30 27.71 3.41
N GLY A 187 -24.36 27.51 4.72
CA GLY A 187 -25.58 27.64 5.52
C GLY A 187 -26.04 29.08 5.77
N ARG A 188 -25.26 30.09 5.35
CA ARG A 188 -25.69 31.49 5.40
C ARG A 188 -26.74 31.73 4.32
N SER A 189 -28.00 31.57 4.68
CA SER A 189 -29.13 32.10 3.90
C SER A 189 -29.36 33.56 4.30
N GLY A 190 -29.20 34.46 3.34
CA GLY A 190 -29.40 35.90 3.47
C GLY A 190 -29.06 36.56 2.15
N ALA A 191 -29.74 37.65 1.79
CA ALA A 191 -29.44 38.40 0.57
C ALA A 191 -27.96 38.76 0.58
N HIS A 192 -27.20 38.16 -0.34
CA HIS A 192 -25.78 38.45 -0.51
C HIS A 192 -25.67 39.83 -1.17
N GLU A 193 -25.87 40.89 -0.39
CA GLU A 193 -25.41 42.21 -0.81
C GLU A 193 -23.89 42.13 -0.90
N VAL A 194 -23.42 42.19 -2.15
CA VAL A 194 -22.01 42.26 -2.50
C VAL A 194 -21.40 43.41 -1.72
N LYS A 195 -20.55 43.12 -0.74
CA LYS A 195 -19.67 44.14 -0.18
C LYS A 195 -18.45 44.26 -1.10
N VAL A 196 -18.37 45.47 -1.67
CA VAL A 196 -17.30 46.10 -2.46
C VAL A 196 -15.92 45.52 -2.19
#